data_AF-A0A1V4VBB2-F1
#
_entry.id   AF-A0A1V4VBB2-F1
#
_cell.length_a   1.000
_cell.length_b   1.000
_cell.length_c   1.000
_cell.angle_alpha   90.00
_cell.angle_beta   90.00
_cell.angle_gamma   90.00
#
_symmetry.space_group_name_H-M   'P 1'
#
loop_
_entity.id
_entity.type
_entity.pdbx_description
1 polymer ?
#
loop_
_entity_poly.entity_id
_entity_poly.type
_entity_poly.pdbx_seq_one_letter_code
_entity_poly.pdbx_strand_id
1 'polypeptide(L)'
;MNYVMFNKPVYMYNTTFKEHCNMTYSIFKGRADFSHSKFGDNVNFLYTHFAADAFFWKAIFSKDANFWEAYFEEDAEFGSAIFNGNAIFNFAVFNGDGYLNSAIFNEKLNLDRTKFSKLEIKFELIRKSLVYNENTYLKLVENYKSLGWFSDADDCYFHYRKVKQEQTGWGISKLVDIFAWLTCGYGVRPGYTLGFSLLLVVFFGFLYWIGDGIGRSDALDEDKETIPPKSVHHECIKFINLIISFISLRWLINSFRRLKCIPPKSIPKSTINEIRTHWMNLTTQVSLFEALYYSTIVFVSPPHQSWYPNGRWKFLVLIEKVLGWLLLALLIVTLGKIMIR
;
A
#
# COMPACT_ATOMS: atom_id res chain seq x y z
N MET A 1 -10.55 -45.26 10.34
CA MET A 1 -9.45 -44.35 9.95
C MET A 1 -8.17 -44.88 10.55
N ASN A 2 -7.15 -45.13 9.74
CA ASN A 2 -5.85 -45.52 10.25
C ASN A 2 -5.14 -44.23 10.71
N TYR A 3 -4.77 -44.17 11.98
CA TYR A 3 -3.94 -43.11 12.54
C TYR A 3 -2.71 -43.74 13.20
N VAL A 4 -1.60 -42.99 13.23
CA VAL A 4 -0.41 -43.38 13.99
C VAL A 4 -0.34 -42.53 15.24
N MET A 5 -0.16 -43.16 16.40
CA MET A 5 0.02 -42.45 17.67
C MET A 5 1.44 -42.67 18.18
N PHE A 6 2.19 -41.57 18.32
CA PHE A 6 3.50 -41.54 18.94
C PHE A 6 3.36 -41.12 20.40
N ASN A 7 3.44 -42.08 21.32
CA ASN A 7 3.30 -41.84 22.77
C ASN A 7 4.55 -41.23 23.42
N LYS A 8 5.68 -41.20 22.72
CA LYS A 8 6.95 -40.63 23.16
C LYS A 8 7.43 -39.60 22.13
N PRO A 9 8.35 -38.69 22.50
CA PRO A 9 8.94 -37.75 21.55
C PRO A 9 9.47 -38.44 20.30
N VAL A 10 9.27 -37.80 19.15
CA VAL A 10 9.73 -38.26 17.84
C VAL A 10 10.81 -37.29 17.36
N TYR A 11 12.01 -37.81 17.14
CA TYR A 11 13.15 -37.03 16.64
C TYR A 11 13.47 -37.46 15.21
N MET A 12 13.04 -36.65 14.25
CA MET A 12 13.34 -36.76 12.81
C MET A 12 14.21 -35.57 12.35
N TYR A 13 15.12 -35.16 13.23
CA TYR A 13 16.07 -34.08 12.99
C TYR A 13 17.00 -34.41 11.82
N ASN A 14 17.16 -33.47 10.88
CA ASN A 14 18.03 -33.60 9.71
C ASN A 14 17.76 -34.87 8.87
N THR A 15 16.51 -35.33 8.87
CA THR A 15 16.07 -36.51 8.10
C THR A 15 15.66 -36.12 6.69
N THR A 16 15.92 -36.98 5.70
CA THR A 16 15.40 -36.81 4.34
C THR A 16 14.29 -37.84 4.05
N PHE A 17 13.06 -37.35 3.86
CA PHE A 17 11.93 -38.12 3.36
C PHE A 17 11.92 -38.02 1.84
N LYS A 18 12.38 -39.06 1.13
CA LYS A 18 12.54 -39.00 -0.34
C LYS A 18 11.22 -39.01 -1.11
N GLU A 19 10.28 -39.82 -0.64
CA GLU A 19 8.97 -40.01 -1.27
C GLU A 19 7.87 -39.34 -0.44
N HIS A 20 6.62 -39.54 -0.86
CA HIS A 20 5.44 -39.02 -0.18
C HIS A 20 5.43 -39.42 1.30
N CYS A 21 5.40 -38.41 2.19
CA CYS A 21 5.31 -38.61 3.62
C CYS A 21 3.87 -38.33 4.09
N ASN A 22 3.16 -39.37 4.54
CA ASN A 22 1.78 -39.25 4.99
C ASN A 22 1.67 -39.49 6.50
N MET A 23 1.36 -38.41 7.23
CA MET A 23 1.10 -38.37 8.67
C MET A 23 -0.36 -37.98 8.97
N THR A 24 -1.26 -38.11 7.99
CA THR A 24 -2.68 -37.77 8.13
C THR A 24 -3.32 -38.50 9.31
N TYR A 25 -4.12 -37.77 10.12
CA TYR A 25 -4.72 -38.23 11.39
C TYR A 25 -3.75 -38.63 12.51
N SER A 26 -2.43 -38.48 12.33
CA SER A 26 -1.47 -38.91 13.35
C SER A 26 -1.53 -38.04 14.61
N ILE A 27 -1.12 -38.61 15.74
CA ILE A 27 -1.08 -37.94 17.04
C ILE A 27 0.33 -38.04 17.60
N PHE A 28 0.97 -36.91 17.83
CA PHE A 28 2.26 -36.79 18.51
C PHE A 28 2.01 -36.31 19.94
N LYS A 29 2.03 -37.24 20.92
CA LYS A 29 1.82 -36.89 22.33
C LYS A 29 3.03 -36.24 22.99
N GLY A 30 4.22 -36.57 22.50
CA GLY A 30 5.46 -35.89 22.89
C GLY A 30 5.96 -35.01 21.76
N ARG A 31 7.01 -34.22 22.05
CA ARG A 31 7.69 -33.36 21.09
C ARG A 31 7.90 -34.05 19.74
N ALA A 32 7.53 -33.37 18.66
CA ALA A 32 7.77 -33.83 17.30
C ALA A 32 8.80 -32.91 16.62
N ASP A 33 10.01 -33.41 16.43
CA ASP A 33 11.12 -32.62 15.88
C ASP A 33 11.46 -33.05 14.46
N PHE A 34 11.07 -32.21 13.50
CA PHE A 34 11.40 -32.30 12.07
C PHE A 34 12.38 -31.19 11.66
N SER A 35 13.10 -30.58 12.59
CA SER A 35 14.02 -29.48 12.27
C SER A 35 15.11 -29.94 11.33
N HIS A 36 15.52 -29.07 10.40
CA HIS A 36 16.50 -29.35 9.36
C HIS A 36 16.15 -30.51 8.41
N SER A 37 14.96 -31.09 8.52
CA SER A 37 14.54 -32.20 7.65
C SER A 37 14.19 -31.72 6.25
N LYS A 38 14.27 -32.62 5.27
CA LYS A 38 13.86 -32.39 3.88
C LYS A 38 12.76 -33.36 3.50
N PHE A 39 11.61 -32.82 3.10
CA PHE A 39 10.53 -33.56 2.44
C PHE A 39 10.70 -33.39 0.93
N GLY A 40 11.13 -34.45 0.24
CA GLY A 40 11.45 -34.48 -1.19
C GLY A 40 10.22 -34.52 -2.11
N ASP A 41 9.10 -34.98 -1.60
CA ASP A 41 7.80 -34.98 -2.26
C ASP A 41 6.74 -34.28 -1.38
N ASN A 42 5.47 -34.34 -1.78
CA ASN A 42 4.34 -33.82 -1.00
C ASN A 42 4.33 -34.44 0.40
N VAL A 43 4.05 -33.63 1.43
CA VAL A 43 3.86 -34.09 2.80
C VAL A 43 2.47 -33.75 3.31
N ASN A 44 1.86 -34.72 3.99
CA ASN A 44 0.49 -34.62 4.49
C ASN A 44 0.47 -34.75 6.02
N PHE A 45 0.17 -33.64 6.70
CA PHE A 45 -0.14 -33.54 8.13
C PHE A 45 -1.63 -33.19 8.35
N LEU A 46 -2.51 -33.68 7.47
CA LEU A 46 -3.94 -33.36 7.56
C LEU A 46 -4.51 -33.95 8.85
N TYR A 47 -5.28 -33.17 9.61
CA TYR A 47 -5.87 -33.60 10.88
C TYR A 47 -4.84 -34.14 11.89
N THR A 48 -3.55 -33.80 11.73
CA THR A 48 -2.50 -34.24 12.67
C THR A 48 -2.61 -33.43 13.95
N HIS A 49 -2.55 -34.10 15.09
CA HIS A 49 -2.51 -33.47 16.41
C HIS A 49 -1.10 -33.52 16.97
N PHE A 50 -0.46 -32.36 17.10
CA PHE A 50 0.76 -32.15 17.86
C PHE A 50 0.38 -31.69 19.27
N ALA A 51 0.34 -32.62 20.22
CA ALA A 51 -0.08 -32.34 21.60
C ALA A 51 1.03 -31.74 22.47
N ALA A 52 2.24 -31.65 21.92
CA ALA A 52 3.40 -30.97 22.49
C ALA A 52 4.10 -30.19 21.37
N ASP A 53 5.17 -29.47 21.71
CA ASP A 53 5.90 -28.63 20.76
C ASP A 53 6.24 -29.36 19.44
N ALA A 54 5.96 -28.69 18.32
CA ALA A 54 6.21 -29.18 16.97
C ALA A 54 7.28 -28.32 16.29
N PHE A 55 8.44 -28.92 16.05
CA PHE A 55 9.58 -28.20 15.46
C PHE A 55 9.76 -28.56 13.99
N PHE A 56 9.67 -27.55 13.13
CA PHE A 56 9.96 -27.58 11.69
C PHE A 56 11.02 -26.52 11.33
N TRP A 57 11.82 -26.08 12.31
CA TRP A 57 12.84 -25.06 12.10
C TRP A 57 13.80 -25.47 10.98
N LYS A 58 13.97 -24.60 9.97
CA LYS A 58 14.79 -24.87 8.77
C LYS A 58 14.41 -26.14 7.99
N ALA A 59 13.20 -26.67 8.17
CA ALA A 59 12.70 -27.75 7.34
C ALA A 59 12.50 -27.29 5.89
N ILE A 60 12.74 -28.19 4.94
CA ILE A 60 12.57 -27.91 3.50
C ILE A 60 11.45 -28.79 2.96
N PHE A 61 10.36 -28.16 2.56
CA PHE A 61 9.24 -28.79 1.87
C PHE A 61 9.40 -28.59 0.37
N SER A 62 9.82 -29.64 -0.34
CA SER A 62 10.18 -29.54 -1.77
C SER A 62 8.97 -29.42 -2.70
N LYS A 63 7.81 -29.91 -2.26
CA LYS A 63 6.51 -29.74 -2.92
C LYS A 63 5.47 -29.26 -1.90
N ASP A 64 4.19 -29.60 -2.09
CA ASP A 64 3.11 -29.13 -1.23
C ASP A 64 3.25 -29.68 0.19
N ALA A 65 3.09 -28.81 1.19
CA ALA A 65 3.06 -29.14 2.60
C ALA A 65 1.67 -28.87 3.15
N ASN A 66 0.94 -29.95 3.46
CA ASN A 66 -0.45 -29.87 3.84
C ASN A 66 -0.65 -30.05 5.34
N PHE A 67 -1.00 -28.97 6.03
CA PHE A 67 -1.36 -28.88 7.44
C PHE A 67 -2.86 -28.57 7.63
N TRP A 68 -3.71 -28.96 6.67
CA TRP A 68 -5.15 -28.75 6.75
C TRP A 68 -5.72 -29.38 8.02
N GLU A 69 -6.43 -28.58 8.84
CA GLU A 69 -6.96 -28.99 10.14
C GLU A 69 -5.93 -29.62 11.09
N ALA A 70 -4.63 -29.32 10.90
CA ALA A 70 -3.62 -29.67 11.89
C ALA A 70 -3.89 -28.89 13.19
N TYR A 71 -3.70 -29.56 14.33
CA TYR A 71 -3.89 -28.99 15.65
C TYR A 71 -2.55 -28.98 16.39
N PHE A 72 -2.05 -27.78 16.67
CA PHE A 72 -0.85 -27.52 17.47
C PHE A 72 -1.30 -27.07 18.85
N GLU A 73 -1.18 -27.96 19.84
CA GLU A 73 -1.66 -27.71 21.20
C GLU A 73 -0.73 -26.75 21.96
N GLU A 74 0.57 -26.97 21.80
CA GLU A 74 1.67 -26.12 22.28
C GLU A 74 2.31 -25.37 21.09
N ASP A 75 3.54 -24.89 21.26
CA ASP A 75 4.21 -24.04 20.27
C ASP A 75 4.56 -24.79 18.98
N ALA A 76 4.46 -24.09 17.85
CA ALA A 76 4.77 -24.64 16.53
C ALA A 76 5.81 -23.77 15.82
N GLU A 77 7.01 -24.31 15.63
CA GLU A 77 8.15 -23.57 15.11
C GLU A 77 8.45 -23.91 13.64
N PHE A 78 8.14 -23.01 12.73
CA PHE A 78 8.48 -23.06 11.30
C PHE A 78 9.53 -22.01 10.92
N GLY A 79 10.27 -21.48 11.89
CA GLY A 79 11.28 -20.45 11.65
C GLY A 79 12.26 -20.88 10.55
N SER A 80 12.57 -19.99 9.62
CA SER A 80 13.48 -20.28 8.49
C SER A 80 13.13 -21.52 7.65
N ALA A 81 11.93 -22.09 7.79
CA ALA A 81 11.48 -23.20 6.94
C ALA A 81 11.28 -22.70 5.50
N ILE A 82 11.53 -23.58 4.53
CA ILE A 82 11.40 -23.28 3.11
C ILE A 82 10.27 -24.11 2.52
N PHE A 83 9.23 -23.43 2.06
CA PHE A 83 8.09 -24.03 1.34
C PHE A 83 8.25 -23.77 -0.15
N ASN A 84 8.73 -24.78 -0.88
CA ASN A 84 8.89 -24.71 -2.35
C ASN A 84 7.57 -25.00 -3.10
N GLY A 85 6.65 -25.75 -2.49
CA GLY A 85 5.27 -25.86 -2.96
C GLY A 85 4.31 -25.05 -2.09
N ASN A 86 3.01 -25.30 -2.24
CA ASN A 86 1.98 -24.63 -1.46
C ASN A 86 2.08 -25.00 0.03
N ALA A 87 1.98 -24.01 0.91
CA ALA A 87 1.86 -24.18 2.35
C ALA A 87 0.38 -24.03 2.75
N ILE A 88 -0.26 -25.14 3.11
CA ILE A 88 -1.71 -25.23 3.30
C ILE A 88 -2.01 -25.36 4.78
N PHE A 89 -2.40 -24.28 5.44
CA PHE A 89 -2.77 -24.24 6.87
C PHE A 89 -4.27 -23.98 7.07
N ASN A 90 -5.08 -24.26 6.04
CA ASN A 90 -6.53 -24.10 6.08
C ASN A 90 -7.12 -24.78 7.31
N PHE A 91 -7.93 -24.04 8.08
CA PHE A 91 -8.57 -24.52 9.31
C PHE A 91 -7.61 -25.04 10.40
N ALA A 92 -6.30 -24.91 10.24
CA ALA A 92 -5.34 -25.31 11.27
C ALA A 92 -5.55 -24.48 12.54
N VAL A 93 -5.22 -25.06 13.68
CA VAL A 93 -5.36 -24.42 14.99
C VAL A 93 -4.01 -24.39 15.68
N PHE A 94 -3.52 -23.20 15.95
CA PHE A 94 -2.39 -22.92 16.83
C PHE A 94 -2.98 -22.47 18.17
N ASN A 95 -3.02 -23.39 19.12
CA ASN A 95 -3.44 -23.12 20.49
C ASN A 95 -2.29 -22.51 21.29
N GLY A 96 -1.07 -23.05 21.12
CA GLY A 96 0.18 -22.36 21.45
C GLY A 96 0.58 -21.32 20.39
N ASP A 97 1.77 -20.75 20.53
CA ASP A 97 2.28 -19.73 19.63
C ASP A 97 2.81 -20.36 18.32
N GLY A 98 2.47 -19.74 17.19
CA GLY A 98 3.02 -20.14 15.88
C GLY A 98 4.16 -19.24 15.44
N TYR A 99 5.36 -19.80 15.23
CA TYR A 99 6.55 -19.04 14.82
C TYR A 99 6.93 -19.35 13.38
N LEU A 100 6.77 -18.38 12.47
CA LEU A 100 7.14 -18.49 11.05
C LEU A 100 8.14 -17.40 10.65
N ASN A 101 8.97 -16.98 11.61
CA ASN A 101 9.98 -15.95 11.45
C ASN A 101 11.01 -16.38 10.38
N SER A 102 11.23 -15.52 9.37
CA SER A 102 12.13 -15.79 8.24
C SER A 102 11.76 -17.02 7.40
N ALA A 103 10.56 -17.58 7.54
CA ALA A 103 10.08 -18.63 6.65
C ALA A 103 9.95 -18.09 5.21
N ILE A 104 10.27 -18.94 4.23
CA ILE A 104 10.24 -18.60 2.81
C ILE A 104 9.12 -19.38 2.15
N PHE A 105 8.22 -18.67 1.46
CA PHE A 105 7.11 -19.23 0.70
C PHE A 105 7.31 -18.91 -0.78
N ASN A 106 7.76 -19.88 -1.56
CA ASN A 106 8.01 -19.71 -2.99
C ASN A 106 6.72 -19.81 -3.82
N GLU A 107 5.74 -20.54 -3.31
CA GLU A 107 4.38 -20.64 -3.87
C GLU A 107 3.35 -20.04 -2.89
N LYS A 108 2.10 -20.53 -2.90
CA LYS A 108 1.02 -19.93 -2.11
C LYS A 108 1.07 -20.35 -0.64
N LEU A 109 0.78 -19.39 0.25
CA LEU A 109 0.48 -19.61 1.65
C LEU A 109 -1.03 -19.45 1.87
N ASN A 110 -1.70 -20.50 2.32
CA ASN A 110 -3.12 -20.49 2.62
C ASN A 110 -3.36 -20.58 4.13
N LEU A 111 -3.89 -19.49 4.70
CA LEU A 111 -4.24 -19.36 6.11
C LEU A 111 -5.76 -19.18 6.32
N ASP A 112 -6.58 -19.57 5.34
CA ASP A 112 -8.02 -19.40 5.45
C ASP A 112 -8.58 -20.20 6.64
N ARG A 113 -9.34 -19.50 7.48
CA ARG A 113 -9.92 -20.00 8.74
C ARG A 113 -8.91 -20.56 9.74
N THR A 114 -7.62 -20.29 9.59
CA THR A 114 -6.62 -20.66 10.60
C THR A 114 -6.92 -19.95 11.93
N LYS A 115 -6.86 -20.69 13.02
CA LYS A 115 -7.01 -20.18 14.38
C LYS A 115 -5.64 -20.03 15.04
N PHE A 116 -5.36 -18.84 15.55
CA PHE A 116 -4.15 -18.50 16.30
C PHE A 116 -4.45 -17.29 17.17
N SER A 117 -3.88 -17.25 18.37
CA SER A 117 -3.81 -16.07 19.25
C SER A 117 -2.58 -15.23 18.91
N LYS A 118 -1.46 -15.89 18.64
CA LYS A 118 -0.18 -15.30 18.26
C LYS A 118 0.46 -16.10 17.11
N LEU A 119 0.77 -15.39 16.03
CA LEU A 119 1.44 -15.92 14.85
C LEU A 119 2.55 -14.96 14.43
N GLU A 120 3.80 -15.32 14.73
CA GLU A 120 4.96 -14.51 14.41
C GLU A 120 5.41 -14.73 12.95
N ILE A 121 4.95 -13.86 12.06
CA ILE A 121 5.32 -13.87 10.65
C ILE A 121 5.43 -12.44 10.11
N LYS A 122 6.49 -12.06 9.43
CA LYS A 122 6.59 -10.69 8.88
C LYS A 122 5.74 -10.56 7.63
N PHE A 123 4.93 -9.50 7.52
CA PHE A 123 4.00 -9.34 6.40
C PHE A 123 4.77 -9.23 5.07
N GLU A 124 5.94 -8.60 5.09
CA GLU A 124 6.79 -8.48 3.89
C GLU A 124 7.16 -9.84 3.28
N LEU A 125 7.34 -10.88 4.11
CA LEU A 125 7.72 -12.23 3.65
C LEU A 125 6.56 -12.94 2.96
N ILE A 126 5.32 -12.68 3.39
CA ILE A 126 4.13 -13.37 2.88
C ILE A 126 3.30 -12.55 1.89
N ARG A 127 3.58 -11.26 1.74
CA ARG A 127 2.76 -10.34 0.94
C ARG A 127 2.45 -10.85 -0.46
N LYS A 128 3.39 -11.55 -1.11
CA LYS A 128 3.25 -12.06 -2.48
C LYS A 128 2.64 -13.46 -2.56
N SER A 129 2.82 -14.27 -1.51
CA SER A 129 2.41 -15.67 -1.45
C SER A 129 1.07 -15.87 -0.77
N LEU A 130 0.65 -14.95 0.11
CA LEU A 130 -0.57 -15.06 0.89
C LEU A 130 -1.82 -15.06 -0.01
N VAL A 131 -2.60 -16.15 0.06
CA VAL A 131 -3.89 -16.27 -0.62
C VAL A 131 -4.88 -15.26 -0.05
N TYR A 132 -5.59 -14.56 -0.94
CA TYR A 132 -6.58 -13.56 -0.52
C TYR A 132 -7.79 -14.20 0.16
N ASN A 133 -8.03 -13.78 1.40
CA ASN A 133 -9.23 -14.06 2.16
C ASN A 133 -9.45 -12.93 3.18
N GLU A 134 -10.64 -12.33 3.20
CA GLU A 134 -10.92 -11.14 4.00
C GLU A 134 -10.67 -11.35 5.50
N ASN A 135 -11.23 -12.41 6.07
CA ASN A 135 -11.08 -12.73 7.49
C ASN A 135 -9.62 -13.01 7.87
N THR A 136 -8.87 -13.66 6.97
CA THR A 136 -7.45 -13.97 7.18
C THR A 136 -6.61 -12.69 7.28
N TYR A 137 -6.81 -11.75 6.37
CA TYR A 137 -6.11 -10.46 6.39
C TYR A 137 -6.45 -9.67 7.66
N LEU A 138 -7.74 -9.56 8.01
CA LEU A 138 -8.15 -8.82 9.20
C LEU A 138 -7.58 -9.43 10.49
N LYS A 139 -7.57 -10.76 10.57
CA LYS A 139 -6.97 -11.47 11.70
C LYS A 139 -5.46 -11.26 11.80
N LEU A 140 -4.75 -11.27 10.67
CA LEU A 140 -3.32 -10.94 10.65
C LEU A 140 -3.06 -9.51 11.11
N VAL A 141 -3.89 -8.54 10.70
CA VAL A 141 -3.80 -7.15 11.18
C VAL A 141 -3.98 -7.06 12.70
N GLU A 142 -4.95 -7.78 13.26
CA GLU A 142 -5.15 -7.86 14.72
C GLU A 142 -3.96 -8.49 15.44
N ASN A 143 -3.42 -9.58 14.89
CA ASN A 143 -2.22 -10.23 15.41
C ASN A 143 -0.99 -9.32 15.36
N TYR A 144 -0.79 -8.56 14.28
CA TYR A 144 0.32 -7.59 14.23
C TYR A 144 0.18 -6.48 15.26
N LYS A 145 -1.05 -6.03 15.52
CA LYS A 145 -1.31 -5.05 16.58
C LYS A 145 -1.05 -5.64 17.98
N SER A 146 -1.46 -6.88 18.25
CA SER A 146 -1.21 -7.52 19.54
C SER A 146 0.29 -7.78 19.78
N LEU A 147 1.06 -8.02 18.72
CA LEU A 147 2.53 -8.13 18.75
C LEU A 147 3.26 -6.78 18.87
N GLY A 148 2.56 -5.64 18.75
CA GLY A 148 3.17 -4.31 18.67
C GLY A 148 3.88 -4.01 17.33
N TRP A 149 3.67 -4.84 16.31
CA TRP A 149 4.24 -4.67 14.96
C TRP A 149 3.34 -3.79 14.10
N PHE A 150 3.17 -2.53 14.51
CA PHE A 150 2.21 -1.62 13.86
C PHE A 150 2.52 -1.35 12.38
N SER A 151 3.79 -1.34 11.97
CA SER A 151 4.18 -1.21 10.56
C SER A 151 3.65 -2.38 9.72
N ASP A 152 3.86 -3.62 10.17
CA ASP A 152 3.34 -4.82 9.51
C ASP A 152 1.80 -4.81 9.48
N ALA A 153 1.15 -4.33 10.55
CA ALA A 153 -0.30 -4.19 10.61
C ALA A 153 -0.83 -3.23 9.54
N ASP A 154 -0.20 -2.06 9.39
CA ASP A 154 -0.57 -1.06 8.40
C ASP A 154 -0.26 -1.52 6.98
N ASP A 155 0.87 -2.21 6.76
CA ASP A 155 1.24 -2.80 5.47
C ASP A 155 0.25 -3.88 5.03
N CYS A 156 -0.15 -4.74 5.97
CA CYS A 156 -1.13 -5.80 5.75
C CYS A 156 -2.51 -5.21 5.43
N TYR A 157 -2.97 -4.23 6.21
CA TYR A 157 -4.24 -3.55 5.98
C TYR A 157 -4.26 -2.82 4.63
N PHE A 158 -3.19 -2.08 4.31
CA PHE A 158 -3.06 -1.39 3.03
C PHE A 158 -3.11 -2.37 1.85
N HIS A 159 -2.43 -3.51 1.97
CA HIS A 159 -2.46 -4.56 0.94
C HIS A 159 -3.85 -5.16 0.77
N TYR A 160 -4.51 -5.49 1.88
CA TYR A 160 -5.90 -5.99 1.90
C TYR A 160 -6.84 -5.05 1.14
N ARG A 161 -6.82 -3.75 1.46
CA ARG A 161 -7.69 -2.75 0.81
C ARG A 161 -7.43 -2.67 -0.69
N LYS A 162 -6.17 -2.75 -1.10
CA LYS A 162 -5.79 -2.72 -2.51
C LYS A 162 -6.29 -3.95 -3.28
N VAL A 163 -6.08 -5.16 -2.74
CA VAL A 163 -6.57 -6.39 -3.38
C VAL A 163 -8.10 -6.43 -3.43
N LYS A 164 -8.77 -5.99 -2.36
CA LYS A 164 -10.24 -5.86 -2.32
C LYS A 164 -10.76 -4.90 -3.40
N GLN A 165 -10.08 -3.76 -3.59
CA GLN A 165 -10.41 -2.81 -4.65
C GLN A 165 -10.23 -3.39 -6.06
N GLU A 166 -9.18 -4.19 -6.30
CA GLU A 166 -8.93 -4.85 -7.59
C GLU A 166 -10.05 -5.83 -7.95
N GLN A 167 -10.61 -6.53 -6.96
CA GLN A 167 -11.73 -7.45 -7.13
C GLN A 167 -13.11 -6.76 -7.19
N THR A 168 -13.24 -5.55 -6.67
CA THR A 168 -14.52 -4.81 -6.65
C THR A 168 -14.83 -4.25 -8.05
N GLY A 169 -16.07 -4.44 -8.50
CA GLY A 169 -16.57 -3.87 -9.76
C GLY A 169 -16.62 -2.33 -9.76
N TRP A 170 -16.83 -1.73 -10.93
CA TRP A 170 -16.94 -0.27 -11.03
C TRP A 170 -18.26 0.22 -10.40
N GLY A 171 -18.15 1.14 -9.45
CA GLY A 171 -19.25 1.74 -8.70
C GLY A 171 -18.76 2.81 -7.73
N ILE A 172 -19.67 3.40 -6.95
CA ILE A 172 -19.35 4.48 -6.00
C ILE A 172 -18.33 4.00 -4.95
N SER A 173 -18.45 2.76 -4.46
CA SER A 173 -17.52 2.16 -3.50
C SER A 173 -16.08 2.16 -4.02
N LYS A 174 -15.89 1.76 -5.30
CA LYS A 174 -14.57 1.75 -5.94
C LYS A 174 -13.99 3.16 -6.08
N LEU A 175 -14.81 4.15 -6.42
CA LEU A 175 -14.36 5.55 -6.51
C LEU A 175 -13.92 6.09 -5.14
N VAL A 176 -14.70 5.82 -4.09
CA VAL A 176 -14.34 6.18 -2.71
C VAL A 176 -13.03 5.51 -2.31
N ASP A 177 -12.84 4.23 -2.65
CA ASP A 177 -11.59 3.52 -2.38
C ASP A 177 -10.39 4.09 -3.15
N ILE A 178 -10.57 4.47 -4.42
CA ILE A 178 -9.51 5.12 -5.20
C ILE A 178 -9.15 6.47 -4.57
N PHE A 179 -10.16 7.23 -4.16
CA PHE A 179 -9.93 8.51 -3.51
C PHE A 179 -9.21 8.36 -2.16
N ALA A 180 -9.63 7.43 -1.31
CA ALA A 180 -8.98 7.14 -0.04
C ALA A 180 -7.55 6.61 -0.22
N TRP A 181 -7.32 5.82 -1.26
CA TRP A 181 -5.98 5.37 -1.64
C TRP A 181 -5.07 6.54 -2.02
N LEU A 182 -5.52 7.43 -2.91
CA LEU A 182 -4.72 8.55 -3.40
C LEU A 182 -4.46 9.61 -2.34
N THR A 183 -5.46 9.92 -1.51
CA THR A 183 -5.39 11.04 -0.56
C THR A 183 -4.74 10.68 0.77
N CYS A 184 -4.89 9.46 1.28
CA CYS A 184 -4.33 9.10 2.59
C CYS A 184 -3.83 7.66 2.71
N GLY A 185 -3.70 6.96 1.57
CA GLY A 185 -3.30 5.55 1.55
C GLY A 185 -4.18 4.69 2.46
N TYR A 186 -5.50 4.84 2.35
CA TYR A 186 -6.49 4.18 3.21
C TYR A 186 -6.38 4.53 4.70
N GLY A 187 -5.78 5.69 5.01
CA GLY A 187 -5.68 6.22 6.37
C GLY A 187 -4.54 5.64 7.20
N VAL A 188 -3.62 4.90 6.58
CA VAL A 188 -2.43 4.34 7.24
C VAL A 188 -1.11 4.91 6.69
N ARG A 189 -1.15 5.77 5.66
CA ARG A 189 0.04 6.37 5.04
C ARG A 189 -0.08 7.90 4.94
N PRO A 190 0.36 8.67 5.97
CA PRO A 190 0.24 10.13 5.98
C PRO A 190 1.04 10.81 4.85
N GLY A 191 2.11 10.16 4.38
CA GLY A 191 2.89 10.65 3.23
C GLY A 191 2.07 10.82 1.95
N TYR A 192 0.98 10.07 1.77
CA TYR A 192 0.08 10.26 0.63
C TYR A 192 -0.66 11.59 0.72
N THR A 193 -1.08 11.99 1.92
CA THR A 193 -1.77 13.26 2.14
C THR A 193 -0.86 14.44 1.87
N LEU A 194 0.41 14.37 2.31
CA LEU A 194 1.41 15.38 2.00
C LEU A 194 1.68 15.47 0.49
N GLY A 195 1.91 14.33 -0.17
CA GLY A 195 2.16 14.30 -1.62
C GLY A 195 0.96 14.77 -2.45
N PHE A 196 -0.25 14.39 -2.07
CA PHE A 196 -1.48 14.82 -2.75
C PHE A 196 -1.75 16.31 -2.53
N SER A 197 -1.47 16.83 -1.33
CA SER A 197 -1.56 18.26 -1.04
C SER A 197 -0.60 19.07 -1.91
N LEU A 198 0.67 18.63 -2.02
CA LEU A 198 1.66 19.27 -2.89
C LEU A 198 1.22 19.24 -4.37
N LEU A 199 0.65 18.13 -4.83
CA LEU A 199 0.13 18.01 -6.20
C LEU A 199 -0.98 19.03 -6.45
N LEU A 200 -1.91 19.19 -5.52
CA LEU A 200 -2.99 20.17 -5.65
C LEU A 200 -2.48 21.61 -5.66
N VAL A 201 -1.53 21.95 -4.80
CA VAL A 201 -0.89 23.28 -4.79
C VAL A 201 -0.24 23.58 -6.16
N VAL A 202 0.51 22.61 -6.70
CA VAL A 202 1.14 22.78 -8.01
C VAL A 202 0.07 22.91 -9.12
N PHE A 203 -0.99 22.13 -9.05
CA PHE A 203 -2.09 22.15 -10.02
C PHE A 203 -2.85 23.50 -10.01
N PHE A 204 -3.27 23.99 -8.85
CA PHE A 204 -3.97 25.27 -8.73
C PHE A 204 -3.08 26.45 -9.06
N GLY A 205 -1.82 26.46 -8.60
CA GLY A 205 -0.84 27.48 -9.00
C GLY A 205 -0.67 27.56 -10.51
N PHE A 206 -0.63 26.42 -11.20
CA PHE A 206 -0.58 26.39 -12.67
C PHE A 206 -1.86 26.93 -13.32
N LEU A 207 -3.04 26.57 -12.79
CA LEU A 207 -4.31 27.10 -13.27
C LEU A 207 -4.39 28.63 -13.12
N TYR A 208 -3.97 29.17 -11.97
CA TYR A 208 -3.96 30.62 -11.73
C TYR A 208 -3.01 31.36 -12.65
N TRP A 209 -1.86 30.76 -12.96
CA TRP A 209 -0.88 31.35 -13.86
C TRP A 209 -1.39 31.43 -15.30
N ILE A 210 -1.91 30.33 -15.85
CA ILE A 210 -2.44 30.31 -17.24
C ILE A 210 -3.68 31.19 -17.38
N GLY A 211 -4.49 31.20 -16.33
CA GLY A 211 -5.78 31.85 -16.32
C GLY A 211 -5.75 33.36 -16.09
N ASP A 212 -4.56 33.94 -15.87
CA ASP A 212 -4.36 35.30 -15.36
C ASP A 212 -5.28 35.59 -14.15
N GLY A 213 -5.37 34.58 -13.27
CA GLY A 213 -6.44 34.48 -12.28
C GLY A 213 -6.21 35.30 -11.01
N ILE A 214 -5.03 35.91 -10.87
CA ILE A 214 -4.56 36.61 -9.67
C ILE A 214 -3.94 37.96 -10.04
N GLY A 215 -4.15 38.96 -9.19
CA GLY A 215 -3.54 40.29 -9.29
C GLY A 215 -2.87 40.70 -7.98
N ARG A 216 -1.94 41.66 -8.07
CA ARG A 216 -1.28 42.30 -6.91
C ARG A 216 -2.04 43.56 -6.51
N SER A 217 -2.34 43.76 -5.24
CA SER A 217 -2.95 45.00 -4.74
C SER A 217 -2.02 46.19 -4.86
N ASP A 218 -0.72 45.99 -4.72
CA ASP A 218 0.30 47.05 -4.70
C ASP A 218 0.47 47.69 -6.09
N ALA A 219 -0.09 47.07 -7.14
CA ALA A 219 -0.17 47.63 -8.48
C ALA A 219 -1.33 48.64 -8.67
N LEU A 220 -2.12 48.91 -7.63
CA LEU A 220 -3.23 49.87 -7.68
C LEU A 220 -2.83 51.27 -7.19
N ASP A 221 -1.68 51.44 -6.53
CA ASP A 221 -1.29 52.70 -5.86
C ASP A 221 0.02 53.35 -6.35
N GLU A 222 0.77 52.78 -7.30
CA GLU A 222 1.97 53.43 -7.86
C GLU A 222 1.95 53.54 -9.40
N ASP A 223 2.34 54.71 -9.88
CA ASP A 223 2.43 55.09 -11.29
C ASP A 223 3.20 54.04 -12.13
N LYS A 224 2.66 53.79 -13.32
CA LYS A 224 3.11 52.79 -14.30
C LYS A 224 4.63 52.75 -14.53
N GLU A 225 5.28 51.72 -13.98
CA GLU A 225 6.27 50.93 -14.73
C GLU A 225 5.68 49.54 -15.01
N THR A 226 5.01 49.41 -16.15
CA THR A 226 4.50 48.13 -16.65
C THR A 226 5.67 47.19 -16.90
N ILE A 227 5.86 46.20 -16.03
CA ILE A 227 6.76 45.07 -16.28
C ILE A 227 6.30 44.43 -17.60
N PRO A 228 7.15 44.35 -18.65
CA PRO A 228 6.72 43.82 -19.93
C PRO A 228 6.29 42.37 -19.76
N PRO A 229 5.18 41.94 -20.40
CA PRO A 229 4.67 40.59 -20.25
C PRO A 229 5.76 39.59 -20.63
N LYS A 230 6.11 38.70 -19.69
CA LYS A 230 7.14 37.70 -19.93
C LYS A 230 6.56 36.59 -20.78
N SER A 231 7.30 36.22 -21.84
CA SER A 231 6.97 35.08 -22.70
C SER A 231 6.84 33.80 -21.86
N VAL A 232 5.65 33.22 -21.88
CA VAL A 232 5.29 31.97 -21.17
C VAL A 232 6.19 30.80 -21.58
N HIS A 233 6.79 30.84 -22.76
CA HIS A 233 7.55 29.74 -23.34
C HIS A 233 8.78 29.32 -22.50
N HIS A 234 9.54 30.29 -21.99
CA HIS A 234 10.79 30.00 -21.27
C HIS A 234 10.53 29.49 -19.84
N GLU A 235 9.47 29.97 -19.18
CA GLU A 235 9.07 29.52 -17.83
C GLU A 235 8.32 28.18 -17.88
N CYS A 236 7.51 27.92 -18.93
CA CYS A 236 6.93 26.61 -19.18
C CYS A 236 7.99 25.51 -19.36
N ILE A 237 9.07 25.77 -20.10
CA ILE A 237 10.16 24.79 -20.29
C ILE A 237 10.88 24.52 -18.97
N LYS A 238 11.18 25.56 -18.17
CA LYS A 238 11.75 25.39 -16.82
C LYS A 238 10.82 24.60 -15.90
N PHE A 239 9.51 24.86 -15.94
CA PHE A 239 8.52 24.18 -15.11
C PHE A 239 8.28 22.73 -15.53
N ILE A 240 8.20 22.44 -16.84
CA ILE A 240 8.14 21.06 -17.34
C ILE A 240 9.40 20.31 -16.94
N ASN A 241 10.59 20.93 -17.01
CA ASN A 241 11.83 20.31 -16.56
C ASN A 241 11.89 20.15 -15.02
N LEU A 242 11.36 21.11 -14.24
CA LEU A 242 11.23 21.03 -12.79
C LEU A 242 10.26 19.92 -12.39
N ILE A 243 9.09 19.86 -13.02
CA ILE A 243 8.13 18.78 -12.91
C ILE A 243 8.79 17.46 -13.30
N ILE A 244 9.50 17.34 -14.41
CA ILE A 244 10.20 16.09 -14.80
C ILE A 244 11.27 15.71 -13.77
N SER A 245 11.95 16.69 -13.15
CA SER A 245 12.94 16.44 -12.08
C SER A 245 12.30 15.96 -10.77
N PHE A 246 11.11 16.47 -10.41
CA PHE A 246 10.30 16.02 -9.27
C PHE A 246 9.48 14.75 -9.60
N ILE A 247 9.10 14.53 -10.86
CA ILE A 247 8.57 13.29 -11.45
C ILE A 247 9.75 12.33 -11.75
N SER A 248 10.71 12.27 -10.82
CA SER A 248 11.25 10.97 -10.42
C SER A 248 10.26 10.18 -9.56
N LEU A 249 8.99 10.61 -9.46
CA LEU A 249 7.81 9.82 -9.11
C LEU A 249 7.54 8.68 -10.13
N ARG A 250 8.51 7.77 -10.25
CA ARG A 250 8.35 6.40 -10.78
C ARG A 250 7.11 5.72 -10.16
N TRP A 251 6.75 6.15 -8.95
CA TRP A 251 5.61 5.70 -8.17
C TRP A 251 4.22 6.12 -8.72
N LEU A 252 4.02 7.36 -9.19
CA LEU A 252 2.71 7.82 -9.68
C LEU A 252 2.38 7.22 -11.06
N ILE A 253 3.36 7.23 -11.97
CA ILE A 253 3.24 6.67 -13.33
C ILE A 253 2.97 5.17 -13.27
N ASN A 254 3.65 4.43 -12.38
CA ASN A 254 3.39 2.99 -12.18
C ASN A 254 2.03 2.72 -11.52
N SER A 255 1.51 3.66 -10.74
CA SER A 255 0.19 3.56 -10.11
C SER A 255 -0.95 3.73 -11.13
N PHE A 256 -0.79 4.65 -12.09
CA PHE A 256 -1.73 4.83 -13.20
C PHE A 256 -1.61 3.75 -14.28
N ARG A 257 -0.42 3.22 -14.57
CA ARG A 257 -0.22 2.11 -15.55
C ARG A 257 -0.95 0.82 -15.21
N ARG A 258 -1.26 0.58 -13.92
CA ARG A 258 -1.97 -0.61 -13.45
C ARG A 258 -3.49 -0.49 -13.52
N LEU A 259 -4.01 0.74 -13.54
CA LEU A 259 -5.37 1.00 -13.98
C LEU A 259 -5.35 0.77 -15.50
N LYS A 260 -5.93 -0.34 -16.00
CA LYS A 260 -6.15 -0.57 -17.44
C LYS A 260 -7.13 0.48 -17.99
N CYS A 261 -6.73 1.75 -17.98
CA CYS A 261 -7.46 2.82 -18.62
C CYS A 261 -7.13 2.74 -20.11
N ILE A 262 -8.21 2.56 -20.87
CA ILE A 262 -8.41 2.75 -22.31
C ILE A 262 -7.20 3.49 -22.95
N PRO A 263 -6.56 2.92 -24.00
CA PRO A 263 -5.46 3.61 -24.65
C PRO A 263 -5.92 5.02 -25.06
N PRO A 264 -5.16 6.09 -24.76
CA PRO A 264 -5.55 7.41 -25.18
C PRO A 264 -5.70 7.39 -26.70
N LYS A 265 -6.88 7.75 -27.21
CA LYS A 265 -7.01 8.09 -28.63
C LYS A 265 -5.93 9.14 -28.91
N SER A 266 -5.08 8.86 -29.89
CA SER A 266 -4.00 9.77 -30.27
C SER A 266 -4.60 11.12 -30.61
N ILE A 267 -4.22 12.15 -29.85
CA ILE A 267 -4.68 13.52 -30.08
C ILE A 267 -4.14 13.94 -31.47
N PRO A 268 -4.99 14.50 -32.37
CA PRO A 268 -4.56 14.93 -33.69
C PRO A 268 -3.41 15.94 -33.61
N LYS A 269 -2.41 15.80 -34.49
CA LYS A 269 -1.25 16.72 -34.54
C LYS A 269 -1.65 18.19 -34.79
N SER A 270 -2.76 18.43 -35.48
CA SER A 270 -3.34 19.76 -35.68
C SER A 270 -3.78 20.39 -34.36
N THR A 271 -4.52 19.66 -33.53
CA THR A 271 -4.94 20.10 -32.20
C THR A 271 -3.75 20.35 -31.28
N ILE A 272 -2.70 19.51 -31.34
CA ILE A 272 -1.46 19.73 -30.57
C ILE A 272 -0.75 21.02 -31.02
N ASN A 273 -0.74 21.30 -32.33
CA ASN A 273 -0.11 22.49 -32.89
C ASN A 273 -0.91 23.77 -32.60
N GLU A 274 -2.24 23.72 -32.64
CA GLU A 274 -3.13 24.83 -32.23
C GLU A 274 -3.01 25.14 -30.74
N ILE A 275 -2.98 24.10 -29.91
CA ILE A 275 -2.70 24.23 -28.48
C ILE A 275 -1.32 24.89 -28.33
N ARG A 276 -0.27 24.37 -28.98
CA ARG A 276 1.10 24.89 -28.91
C ARG A 276 1.21 26.36 -29.35
N THR A 277 0.56 26.78 -30.44
CA THR A 277 0.57 28.19 -30.88
C THR A 277 -0.20 29.08 -29.91
N HIS A 278 -1.30 28.60 -29.33
CA HIS A 278 -2.01 29.29 -28.26
C HIS A 278 -1.10 29.55 -27.05
N TRP A 279 -0.40 28.51 -26.55
CA TRP A 279 0.56 28.65 -25.44
C TRP A 279 1.72 29.60 -25.72
N MET A 280 2.18 29.70 -26.97
CA MET A 280 3.27 30.61 -27.35
C MET A 280 2.86 32.09 -27.30
N ASN A 281 1.57 32.39 -27.40
CA ASN A 281 1.04 33.76 -27.41
C ASN A 281 0.46 34.22 -26.07
N LEU A 282 0.46 33.38 -25.02
CA LEU A 282 0.03 33.82 -23.70
C LEU A 282 1.03 34.83 -23.13
N THR A 283 0.50 35.97 -22.71
CA THR A 283 1.20 37.00 -21.95
C THR A 283 0.56 37.05 -20.56
N THR A 284 1.35 36.80 -19.52
CA THR A 284 0.86 36.78 -18.13
C THR A 284 1.49 37.94 -17.37
N GLN A 285 0.72 38.61 -16.51
CA GLN A 285 1.23 39.70 -15.68
C GLN A 285 1.99 39.17 -14.45
N VAL A 286 1.67 37.94 -14.00
CA VAL A 286 2.18 37.32 -12.77
C VAL A 286 3.11 36.16 -13.10
N SER A 287 4.19 35.99 -12.33
CA SER A 287 5.13 34.88 -12.54
C SER A 287 4.58 33.55 -12.01
N LEU A 288 5.04 32.43 -12.57
CA LEU A 288 4.63 31.10 -12.10
C LEU A 288 4.97 30.87 -10.62
N PHE A 289 6.11 31.38 -10.16
CA PHE A 289 6.50 31.29 -8.75
C PHE A 289 5.52 32.04 -7.84
N GLU A 290 5.03 33.19 -8.27
CA GLU A 290 4.01 33.96 -7.55
C GLU A 290 2.66 33.23 -7.52
N ALA A 291 2.28 32.58 -8.61
CA ALA A 291 1.06 31.78 -8.65
C ALA A 291 1.14 30.53 -7.75
N LEU A 292 2.29 29.86 -7.70
CA LEU A 292 2.55 28.75 -6.78
C LEU A 292 2.59 29.22 -5.32
N TYR A 293 3.21 30.37 -5.05
CA TYR A 293 3.22 30.99 -3.73
C TYR A 293 1.80 31.32 -3.26
N TYR A 294 1.00 31.94 -4.13
CA TYR A 294 -0.39 32.27 -3.85
C TYR A 294 -1.23 31.02 -3.54
N SER A 295 -1.12 29.98 -4.37
CA SER A 295 -1.78 28.68 -4.13
C SER A 295 -1.34 28.04 -2.81
N THR A 296 -0.05 28.08 -2.49
CA THR A 296 0.47 27.59 -1.19
C THR A 296 -0.18 28.33 -0.02
N ILE A 297 -0.28 29.66 -0.09
CA ILE A 297 -0.93 30.47 0.95
C ILE A 297 -2.39 30.07 1.08
N VAL A 298 -3.15 30.03 -0.02
CA VAL A 298 -4.59 29.69 -0.03
C VAL A 298 -4.83 28.31 0.57
N PHE A 299 -3.94 27.36 0.30
CA PHE A 299 -4.06 25.98 0.75
C PHE A 299 -3.77 25.81 2.26
N VAL A 300 -2.80 26.55 2.80
CA VAL A 300 -2.30 26.37 4.18
C VAL A 300 -2.87 27.41 5.16
N SER A 301 -3.20 28.61 4.67
CA SER A 301 -3.45 29.78 5.52
C SER A 301 -4.49 30.74 4.90
N PRO A 302 -5.02 31.71 5.67
CA PRO A 302 -5.81 32.78 5.08
C PRO A 302 -4.94 33.63 4.12
N PRO A 303 -5.44 33.98 2.92
CA PRO A 303 -4.69 34.83 2.01
C PRO A 303 -4.43 36.21 2.62
N HIS A 304 -3.18 36.66 2.58
CA HIS A 304 -2.80 38.02 2.95
C HIS A 304 -3.38 39.03 1.94
N GLN A 305 -3.62 40.26 2.40
CA GLN A 305 -4.30 41.32 1.63
C GLN A 305 -3.59 41.73 0.33
N SER A 306 -2.33 41.33 0.13
CA SER A 306 -1.50 41.75 -1.01
C SER A 306 -1.91 41.12 -2.36
N TRP A 307 -2.71 40.05 -2.35
CA TRP A 307 -3.09 39.31 -3.55
C TRP A 307 -4.61 39.16 -3.62
N TYR A 308 -5.19 39.44 -4.79
CA TYR A 308 -6.62 39.27 -5.01
C TYR A 308 -6.92 38.39 -6.24
N PRO A 309 -7.91 37.48 -6.14
CA PRO A 309 -8.37 36.69 -7.27
C PRO A 309 -9.33 37.47 -8.18
N ASN A 310 -9.15 37.30 -9.49
CA ASN A 310 -9.90 38.01 -10.52
C ASN A 310 -11.25 37.32 -10.85
N GLY A 311 -12.37 38.05 -10.75
CA GLY A 311 -13.67 37.59 -11.24
C GLY A 311 -14.06 36.16 -10.81
N ARG A 312 -14.15 35.25 -11.78
CA ARG A 312 -14.58 33.84 -11.59
C ARG A 312 -13.56 32.99 -10.82
N TRP A 313 -12.29 33.42 -10.73
CA TRP A 313 -11.24 32.70 -10.00
C TRP A 313 -11.48 32.66 -8.49
N LYS A 314 -12.31 33.56 -7.96
CA LYS A 314 -12.77 33.55 -6.54
C LYS A 314 -13.37 32.20 -6.13
N PHE A 315 -14.14 31.55 -7.01
CA PHE A 315 -14.73 30.25 -6.73
C PHE A 315 -13.67 29.13 -6.67
N LEU A 316 -12.67 29.17 -7.55
CA LEU A 316 -11.58 28.18 -7.54
C LEU A 316 -10.71 28.32 -6.29
N VAL A 317 -10.43 29.55 -5.84
CA VAL A 317 -9.74 29.82 -4.58
C VAL A 317 -10.53 29.27 -3.39
N LEU A 318 -11.86 29.44 -3.38
CA LEU A 318 -12.69 28.86 -2.34
C LEU A 318 -12.63 27.33 -2.32
N ILE A 319 -12.67 26.70 -3.50
CA ILE A 319 -12.55 25.24 -3.63
C ILE A 319 -11.18 24.75 -3.13
N GLU A 320 -10.09 25.37 -3.57
CA GLU A 320 -8.73 25.04 -3.12
C GLU A 320 -8.62 25.15 -1.59
N LYS A 321 -9.15 26.22 -1.01
CA LYS A 321 -9.15 26.43 0.43
C LYS A 321 -9.91 25.33 1.17
N VAL A 322 -11.11 24.96 0.72
CA VAL A 322 -11.89 23.86 1.32
C VAL A 322 -11.13 22.54 1.22
N LEU A 323 -10.50 22.25 0.09
CA LEU A 323 -9.67 21.06 -0.09
C LEU A 323 -8.46 21.05 0.85
N GLY A 324 -7.80 22.20 1.03
CA GLY A 324 -6.69 22.36 1.97
C GLY A 324 -7.07 22.01 3.40
N TRP A 325 -8.18 22.56 3.90
CA TRP A 325 -8.70 22.24 5.24
C TRP A 325 -9.10 20.77 5.39
N LEU A 326 -9.74 20.18 4.37
CA LEU A 326 -10.10 18.76 4.40
C LEU A 326 -8.86 17.86 4.45
N LEU A 327 -7.82 18.16 3.66
CA LEU A 327 -6.58 17.39 3.65
C LEU A 327 -5.76 17.59 4.93
N LEU A 328 -5.78 18.79 5.51
CA LEU A 328 -5.19 19.03 6.82
C LEU A 328 -5.89 18.21 7.91
N ALA A 329 -7.22 18.22 7.94
CA ALA A 329 -8.00 17.39 8.86
C ALA A 329 -7.68 15.90 8.67
N LEU A 330 -7.60 15.43 7.42
CA LEU A 330 -7.23 14.05 7.09
C LEU A 330 -5.81 13.71 7.54
N LEU A 331 -4.85 14.63 7.36
CA LEU A 331 -3.48 14.47 7.83
C LEU A 331 -3.43 14.33 9.36
N ILE A 332 -4.15 15.19 10.08
CA ILE A 332 -4.21 15.14 11.55
C ILE A 332 -4.82 13.81 12.02
N VAL A 333 -5.92 13.36 11.41
CA VAL A 333 -6.56 12.08 11.75
C VAL A 333 -5.62 10.90 11.49
N THR A 334 -4.91 10.91 10.37
CA THR A 334 -3.97 9.82 10.02
C THR A 334 -2.74 9.81 10.92
N LEU A 335 -2.16 10.98 11.21
CA LEU A 335 -1.05 11.09 12.17
C LEU A 335 -1.49 10.68 13.58
N GLY A 336 -2.66 11.14 14.04
CA GLY A 336 -3.21 10.74 15.33
C GLY A 336 -3.36 9.23 15.45
N LYS A 337 -3.87 8.55 14.42
CA LYS A 337 -3.98 7.09 14.39
C LYS A 337 -2.63 6.36 14.48
N ILE A 338 -1.55 6.98 13.99
CA ILE A 338 -0.21 6.41 14.01
C ILE A 338 0.50 6.71 15.33
N MET A 339 0.28 7.90 15.90
CA MET A 339 0.93 8.32 17.15
C MET A 339 0.28 7.77 18.43
N ILE A 340 -1.01 7.42 18.39
CA ILE A 340 -1.76 6.94 19.56
C ILE A 340 -1.61 5.42 19.77
N ARG A 341 -1.03 4.71 18.81
CA ARG A 341 -0.70 3.28 18.93
C ARG A 341 0.70 3.12 19.48
#